data_AF-A0A973MBI6-F1
#
_entry.id   AF-A0A973MBI6-F1
#
_cell.length_a   1.000
_cell.length_b   1.000
_cell.length_c   1.000
_cell.angle_alpha   90.00
_cell.angle_beta   90.00
_cell.angle_gamma   90.00
#
_symmetry.space_group_name_H-M   'P 1'
#
loop_
_entity.id
_entity.type
_entity.pdbx_description
1 polymer ?
#
loop_
_entity_poly.entity_id
_entity_poly.type
_entity_poly.pdbx_seq_one_letter_code
_entity_poly.pdbx_strand_id
1 'polypeptide(L)'
;MPLHEFAGRKVVDRTAMVGYGIGRSTLDAAYANRAETGFPEKATREGRTDYWFTDEWETWFAGHQKKKAARLTEVDRSGEPDDLVYAAEAARIIGWKDAAAVRKAVRDGYLPAARPEDYDGRRPRWRRAALWAAADARTGHGSPRSGPRKSREPKAGTTAPYAGDERVNALRLRIAAGDPPQAVDIAAEHGVSTRTAERWLRAAASGS
;
A
#
# COMPACT_ATOMS: atom_id res chain seq x y z
N MET A 1 8.10 14.88 -13.50
CA MET A 1 6.63 14.83 -13.63
C MET A 1 6.27 15.78 -14.76
N PRO A 2 5.86 15.32 -15.95
CA PRO A 2 5.49 16.23 -17.03
C PRO A 2 4.22 16.96 -16.59
N LEU A 3 4.35 18.26 -16.35
CA LEU A 3 3.23 19.15 -16.07
C LEU A 3 2.61 19.48 -17.42
N HIS A 4 1.58 18.74 -17.80
CA HIS A 4 0.76 19.12 -18.94
C HIS A 4 0.00 20.39 -18.54
N GLU A 5 0.07 21.42 -19.37
CA GLU A 5 -0.69 22.65 -19.19
C GLU A 5 -1.84 22.68 -20.19
N PHE A 6 -3.05 22.95 -19.70
CA PHE A 6 -4.25 23.10 -20.51
C PHE A 6 -4.93 24.42 -20.15
N ALA A 7 -5.19 25.26 -21.15
CA ALA A 7 -5.79 26.59 -20.96
C ALA A 7 -5.05 27.48 -19.93
N GLY A 8 -3.71 27.37 -19.86
CA GLY A 8 -2.88 28.11 -18.90
C GLY A 8 -2.94 27.61 -17.46
N ARG A 9 -3.62 26.48 -17.21
CA ARG A 9 -3.70 25.81 -15.90
C ARG A 9 -2.99 24.47 -15.96
N LYS A 10 -2.33 24.11 -14.86
CA LYS A 10 -1.67 22.80 -14.72
C LYS A 10 -2.71 21.70 -14.66
N VAL A 11 -2.50 20.61 -15.39
CA VAL A 11 -3.33 19.42 -15.31
C VAL A 11 -2.56 18.19 -14.86
N VAL A 12 -3.28 17.26 -14.21
CA VAL A 12 -2.78 15.96 -13.76
C VAL A 12 -3.55 14.83 -14.42
N ASP A 13 -2.87 13.73 -14.71
CA ASP A 13 -3.48 12.49 -15.15
C ASP A 13 -3.64 11.50 -13.98
N ARG A 14 -4.33 10.37 -14.21
CA ARG A 14 -4.48 9.33 -13.19
C ARG A 14 -3.15 8.75 -12.73
N THR A 15 -2.14 8.70 -13.58
CA THR A 15 -0.81 8.17 -13.23
C THR A 15 -0.14 9.05 -12.19
N ALA A 16 -0.18 10.37 -12.40
CA ALA A 16 0.30 11.36 -11.46
C ALA A 16 -0.49 11.31 -10.15
N MET A 17 -1.83 11.21 -10.20
CA MET A 17 -2.67 11.04 -9.00
C MET A 17 -2.26 9.81 -8.18
N VAL A 18 -1.97 8.67 -8.82
CA VAL A 18 -1.46 7.48 -8.12
C VAL A 18 -0.12 7.74 -7.44
N GLY A 19 0.73 8.58 -8.02
CA GLY A 19 1.98 9.06 -7.41
C GLY A 19 1.76 9.84 -6.09
N TYR A 20 0.61 10.48 -5.90
CA TYR A 20 0.22 11.11 -4.63
C TYR A 20 -0.24 10.11 -3.55
N GLY A 21 -0.26 8.80 -3.85
CA GLY A 21 -0.54 7.74 -2.89
C GLY A 21 -2.01 7.32 -2.79
N ILE A 22 -2.87 7.74 -3.74
CA ILE A 22 -4.23 7.21 -3.86
C ILE A 22 -4.25 6.00 -4.81
N GLY A 23 -5.02 4.96 -4.43
CA GLY A 23 -5.16 3.76 -5.25
C GLY A 23 -5.97 4.02 -6.52
N ARG A 24 -5.59 3.38 -7.63
CA ARG A 24 -6.28 3.54 -8.92
C ARG A 24 -7.76 3.16 -8.85
N SER A 25 -8.09 2.07 -8.16
CA SER A 25 -9.48 1.67 -7.92
C SER A 25 -10.27 2.70 -7.10
N THR A 26 -9.61 3.38 -6.16
CA THR A 26 -10.22 4.47 -5.38
C THR A 26 -10.51 5.68 -6.26
N LEU A 27 -9.60 6.04 -7.17
CA LEU A 27 -9.83 7.09 -8.16
C LEU A 27 -10.99 6.76 -9.09
N ASP A 28 -11.05 5.54 -9.60
CA ASP A 28 -12.12 5.10 -10.49
C ASP A 28 -13.47 5.12 -9.78
N ALA A 29 -13.53 4.63 -8.53
CA ALA A 29 -14.75 4.69 -7.72
C ALA A 29 -15.15 6.13 -7.35
N ALA A 30 -14.18 7.00 -7.05
CA ALA A 30 -14.44 8.40 -6.72
C ALA A 30 -14.99 9.15 -7.94
N TYR A 31 -14.42 8.93 -9.13
CA TYR A 31 -14.90 9.51 -10.37
C TYR A 31 -16.28 8.97 -10.80
N ALA A 32 -16.51 7.65 -10.65
CA ALA A 32 -17.81 7.04 -10.92
C ALA A 32 -18.92 7.62 -10.03
N ASN A 33 -18.62 7.83 -8.74
CA ASN A 33 -19.53 8.41 -7.77
C ASN A 33 -19.30 9.92 -7.54
N ARG A 34 -18.82 10.65 -8.56
CA ARG A 34 -18.40 12.06 -8.39
C ARG A 34 -19.49 12.99 -7.88
N ALA A 35 -20.75 12.71 -8.19
CA ALA A 35 -21.90 13.47 -7.69
C ALA A 35 -21.98 13.47 -6.16
N GLU A 36 -21.52 12.38 -5.52
CA GLU A 36 -21.52 12.23 -4.07
C GLU A 36 -20.15 12.54 -3.44
N THR A 37 -19.06 12.19 -4.13
CA THR A 37 -17.70 12.36 -3.61
C THR A 37 -17.14 13.76 -3.84
N GLY A 38 -17.77 14.55 -4.72
CA GLY A 38 -17.29 15.86 -5.16
C GLY A 38 -16.01 15.78 -5.99
N PHE A 39 -15.71 14.63 -6.58
CA PHE A 39 -14.51 14.44 -7.40
C PHE A 39 -14.54 15.41 -8.60
N PRO A 40 -13.42 16.08 -8.93
CA PRO A 40 -13.38 17.13 -9.94
C PRO A 40 -13.76 16.63 -11.34
N GLU A 41 -14.33 17.53 -12.13
CA GLU A 41 -14.66 17.25 -13.53
C GLU A 41 -13.40 17.15 -14.40
N LYS A 42 -13.54 16.46 -15.53
CA LYS A 42 -12.43 16.34 -16.49
C LYS A 42 -12.17 17.70 -17.12
N ALA A 43 -10.91 18.14 -17.04
CA ALA A 43 -10.47 19.37 -17.69
C ALA A 43 -10.38 19.19 -19.21
N THR A 44 -9.77 18.08 -19.63
CA THR A 44 -9.61 17.74 -21.05
C THR A 44 -9.32 16.26 -21.23
N ARG A 45 -9.37 15.82 -22.49
CA ARG A 45 -8.94 14.49 -22.91
C ARG A 45 -7.99 14.64 -24.09
N GLU A 46 -6.75 14.18 -23.93
CA GLU A 46 -5.77 14.11 -25.01
C GLU A 46 -5.60 12.64 -25.41
N GLY A 47 -6.07 12.29 -26.60
CA GLY A 47 -6.08 10.90 -27.08
C GLY A 47 -6.84 9.95 -26.15
N ARG A 48 -6.10 9.01 -25.52
CA ARG A 48 -6.65 8.02 -24.58
C ARG A 48 -6.49 8.42 -23.10
N THR A 49 -5.89 9.57 -22.83
CA THR A 49 -5.60 10.04 -21.47
C THR A 49 -6.56 11.13 -21.07
N ASP A 50 -7.20 10.95 -19.90
CA ASP A 50 -8.03 11.96 -19.27
C ASP A 50 -7.17 12.83 -18.34
N TYR A 51 -7.43 14.13 -18.32
CA TYR A 51 -6.74 15.10 -17.48
C TYR A 51 -7.71 15.89 -16.60
N TRP A 52 -7.24 16.26 -15.41
CA TRP A 52 -7.94 17.07 -14.42
C TRP A 52 -7.12 18.28 -14.04
N PHE A 53 -7.75 19.41 -13.71
CA PHE A 53 -7.01 20.56 -13.22
C PHE A 53 -6.37 20.24 -11.87
N THR A 54 -5.10 20.62 -11.73
CA THR A 54 -4.26 20.24 -10.58
C THR A 54 -4.76 20.87 -9.29
N ASP A 55 -5.18 22.12 -9.34
CA ASP A 55 -5.73 22.89 -8.22
C ASP A 55 -7.03 22.29 -7.69
N GLU A 56 -7.94 21.89 -8.58
CA GLU A 56 -9.20 21.24 -8.23
C GLU A 56 -8.96 19.83 -7.65
N TRP A 57 -8.03 19.09 -8.25
CA TRP A 57 -7.56 17.80 -7.74
C TRP A 57 -6.95 17.93 -6.34
N GLU A 58 -6.02 18.86 -6.12
CA GLU A 58 -5.34 19.06 -4.84
C GLU A 58 -6.34 19.49 -3.75
N THR A 59 -7.29 20.35 -4.09
CA THR A 59 -8.36 20.77 -3.17
C THR A 59 -9.23 19.58 -2.75
N TRP A 60 -9.68 18.78 -3.72
CA TRP A 60 -10.45 17.57 -3.44
C TRP A 60 -9.63 16.56 -2.64
N PHE A 61 -8.37 16.33 -3.01
CA PHE A 61 -7.49 15.38 -2.35
C PHE A 61 -7.21 15.77 -0.90
N ALA A 62 -6.94 17.06 -0.63
CA ALA A 62 -6.79 17.57 0.73
C ALA A 62 -8.07 17.38 1.55
N GLY A 63 -9.24 17.66 0.98
CA GLY A 63 -10.54 17.41 1.61
C GLY A 63 -10.82 15.92 1.86
N HIS A 64 -10.47 15.06 0.90
CA HIS A 64 -10.60 13.61 0.99
C HIS A 64 -9.71 13.05 2.10
N GLN A 65 -8.45 13.52 2.18
CA GLN A 65 -7.51 13.13 3.23
C GLN A 65 -7.98 13.61 4.61
N LYS A 66 -8.53 14.82 4.72
CA LYS A 66 -9.14 15.32 5.97
C LYS A 66 -10.35 14.49 6.41
N LYS A 67 -11.30 14.19 5.50
CA LYS A 67 -12.46 13.33 5.79
C LYS A 67 -12.05 11.91 6.17
N LYS A 68 -11.01 11.39 5.52
CA LYS A 68 -10.43 10.08 5.83
C LYS A 68 -9.77 10.09 7.21
N ALA A 69 -8.97 11.11 7.53
CA ALA A 69 -8.37 11.28 8.85
C ALA A 69 -9.43 11.37 9.95
N ALA A 70 -10.48 12.17 9.75
CA ALA A 70 -11.59 12.32 10.70
C ALA A 70 -12.37 11.02 10.96
N ARG A 71 -12.47 10.13 9.97
CA ARG A 71 -13.18 8.84 10.11
C ARG A 71 -12.36 7.75 10.82
N LEU A 72 -11.03 7.92 10.94
CA LEU A 72 -10.15 6.79 11.23
C LEU A 72 -9.88 6.59 12.72
N THR A 73 -9.81 7.63 13.55
CA THR A 73 -9.66 7.53 15.01
C THR A 73 -9.85 8.91 15.65
N GLU A 74 -10.75 9.05 16.63
CA GLU A 74 -10.84 10.28 17.43
C GLU A 74 -9.57 10.41 18.28
N VAL A 75 -8.80 11.48 18.03
CA VAL A 75 -7.59 11.80 18.79
C VAL A 75 -7.97 12.76 19.90
N ASP A 76 -7.75 12.37 21.14
CA ASP A 76 -7.94 13.24 22.29
C ASP A 76 -6.88 14.35 22.27
N ARG A 77 -7.34 15.59 22.09
CA ARG A 77 -6.50 16.79 22.06
C ARG A 77 -6.55 17.59 23.37
N SER A 78 -7.10 17.03 24.43
CA SER A 78 -7.03 17.63 25.76
C SER A 78 -5.61 17.57 26.33
N GLY A 79 -5.28 18.50 27.23
CA GLY A 79 -4.00 18.55 27.96
C GLY A 79 -2.95 19.47 27.34
N GLU A 80 -1.83 19.66 28.06
CA GLU A 80 -0.74 20.53 27.63
C GLU A 80 0.14 19.82 26.58
N PRO A 81 0.45 20.45 25.44
CA PRO A 81 1.35 19.94 24.41
C PRO A 81 2.65 19.31 24.93
N ASP A 82 3.26 19.89 25.96
CA ASP A 82 4.54 19.45 26.52
C ASP A 82 4.42 18.38 27.61
N ASP A 83 3.21 18.00 28.01
CA ASP A 83 3.01 16.96 29.02
C ASP A 83 3.58 15.62 28.55
N LEU A 84 4.37 15.00 29.41
CA LEU A 84 4.97 13.69 29.18
C LEU A 84 4.00 12.58 29.58
N VAL A 85 3.65 11.74 28.61
CA VAL A 85 2.72 10.62 28.79
C VAL A 85 3.39 9.28 28.54
N TYR A 86 3.00 8.27 29.31
CA TYR A 86 3.47 6.89 29.10
C TYR A 86 2.73 6.21 27.94
N ALA A 87 3.26 5.07 27.49
CA ALA A 87 2.73 4.33 26.34
C ALA A 87 1.24 3.97 26.42
N ALA A 88 0.70 3.70 27.61
CA ALA A 88 -0.74 3.40 27.78
C ALA A 88 -1.61 4.65 27.55
N GLU A 89 -1.17 5.79 28.09
CA GLU A 89 -1.84 7.07 27.90
C GLU A 89 -1.70 7.55 26.46
N ALA A 90 -0.52 7.41 25.88
CA ALA A 90 -0.27 7.68 24.46
C ALA A 90 -1.22 6.88 23.55
N ALA A 91 -1.48 5.60 23.88
CA ALA A 91 -2.43 4.78 23.13
C ALA A 91 -3.84 5.34 23.20
N ARG A 92 -4.31 5.81 24.37
CA ARG A 92 -5.62 6.45 24.52
C ARG A 92 -5.72 7.73 23.71
N ILE A 93 -4.72 8.61 23.83
CA ILE A 93 -4.66 9.91 23.12
C ILE A 93 -4.84 9.72 21.63
N ILE A 94 -4.16 8.73 21.06
CA ILE A 94 -4.16 8.50 19.62
C ILE A 94 -5.19 7.44 19.16
N GLY A 95 -6.07 7.00 20.06
CA GLY A 95 -7.09 5.96 19.90
C GLY A 95 -6.60 4.61 19.41
N TRP A 96 -5.43 4.18 19.88
CA TRP A 96 -4.91 2.83 19.68
C TRP A 96 -5.35 1.88 20.80
N LYS A 97 -5.44 0.59 20.44
CA LYS A 97 -5.96 -0.45 21.34
C LYS A 97 -5.15 -0.66 22.61
N ASP A 98 -3.82 -0.49 22.57
CA ASP A 98 -2.93 -0.82 23.70
C ASP A 98 -1.55 -0.15 23.60
N ALA A 99 -0.83 -0.15 24.72
CA ALA A 99 0.54 0.35 24.82
C ALA A 99 1.55 -0.45 23.96
N ALA A 100 1.23 -1.70 23.62
CA ALA A 100 2.11 -2.52 22.78
C ALA A 100 2.11 -2.03 21.32
N ALA A 101 0.97 -1.56 20.81
CA ALA A 101 0.86 -0.90 19.53
C ALA A 101 1.72 0.37 19.47
N VAL A 102 1.78 1.14 20.57
CA VAL A 102 2.66 2.32 20.70
C VAL A 102 4.13 1.92 20.57
N ARG A 103 4.59 0.96 21.37
CA ARG A 103 5.99 0.49 21.31
C ARG A 103 6.36 -0.09 19.95
N LYS A 104 5.44 -0.84 19.33
CA LYS A 104 5.62 -1.38 17.98
C LYS A 104 5.75 -0.24 16.96
N ALA A 105 4.90 0.78 17.02
CA ALA A 105 4.97 1.91 16.11
C ALA A 105 6.26 2.70 16.25
N VAL A 106 6.79 2.86 17.47
CA VAL A 106 8.11 3.47 17.71
C VAL A 106 9.21 2.64 17.06
N ARG A 107 9.21 1.31 17.29
CA ARG A 107 10.18 0.40 16.67
C ARG A 107 10.11 0.40 15.15
N ASP A 108 8.91 0.46 14.59
CA ASP A 108 8.66 0.41 13.15
C ASP A 108 8.86 1.80 12.48
N GLY A 109 9.15 2.84 13.25
CA GLY A 109 9.47 4.20 12.78
C GLY A 109 8.25 5.10 12.50
N TYR A 110 7.05 4.69 12.91
CA TYR A 110 5.82 5.47 12.75
C TYR A 110 5.59 6.48 13.88
N LEU A 111 6.19 6.25 15.05
CA LEU A 111 6.23 7.21 16.15
C LEU A 111 7.68 7.56 16.45
N PRO A 112 7.98 8.80 16.87
CA PRO A 112 9.32 9.16 17.32
C PRO A 112 9.71 8.34 18.55
N ALA A 113 10.99 7.96 18.62
CA ALA A 113 11.55 7.44 19.86
C ALA A 113 11.48 8.52 20.96
N ALA A 114 11.21 8.09 22.20
CA ALA A 114 11.31 9.00 23.33
C ALA A 114 12.75 9.51 23.44
N ARG A 115 12.92 10.79 23.80
CA ARG A 115 14.26 11.32 24.03
C ARG A 115 14.81 10.73 25.33
N PRO A 116 16.12 10.52 25.47
CA PRO A 116 16.72 9.97 26.70
C PRO A 116 16.31 10.72 27.97
N GLU A 117 16.14 12.05 27.88
CA GLU A 117 15.69 12.94 28.96
C GLU A 117 14.24 12.66 29.43
N ASP A 118 13.40 12.15 28.54
CA ASP A 118 11.98 11.89 28.83
C ASP A 118 11.77 10.48 29.43
N TYR A 119 12.85 9.74 29.70
CA TYR A 119 12.75 8.43 30.35
C TYR A 119 12.44 8.61 31.83
N ASP A 120 11.53 7.80 32.34
CA ASP A 120 11.37 7.53 33.75
C ASP A 120 11.98 6.15 34.03
N GLY A 121 13.26 6.15 34.40
CA GLY A 121 14.08 4.94 34.49
C GLY A 121 14.14 4.19 33.16
N ARG A 122 13.58 2.98 33.08
CA ARG A 122 13.49 2.17 31.85
C ARG A 122 12.22 2.44 31.02
N ARG A 123 11.35 3.35 31.48
CA ARG A 123 10.04 3.60 30.87
C ARG A 123 10.10 4.87 30.01
N PRO A 124 9.94 4.77 28.68
CA PRO A 124 9.87 5.95 27.82
C PRO A 124 8.57 6.73 28.05
N ARG A 125 8.65 8.06 28.00
CA ARG A 125 7.51 8.99 27.93
C ARG A 125 7.59 9.83 26.66
N TRP A 126 6.45 10.29 26.19
CA TRP A 126 6.32 11.09 24.97
C TRP A 126 5.54 12.36 25.27
N ARG A 127 5.92 13.48 24.62
CA ARG A 127 5.11 14.70 24.65
C ARG A 127 3.80 14.51 23.90
N ARG A 128 2.70 15.06 24.40
CA ARG A 128 1.38 15.02 23.74
C ARG A 128 1.46 15.60 22.33
N ALA A 129 2.19 16.71 22.14
CA ALA A 129 2.41 17.33 20.84
C ALA A 129 3.01 16.38 19.79
N ALA A 130 4.00 15.58 20.19
CA ALA A 130 4.66 14.63 19.29
C ALA A 130 3.71 13.50 18.87
N LEU A 131 2.82 13.08 19.77
CA LEU A 131 1.80 12.06 19.50
C LEU A 131 0.70 12.59 18.59
N TRP A 132 0.27 13.84 18.77
CA TRP A 132 -0.69 14.49 17.88
C TRP A 132 -0.12 14.69 16.48
N ALA A 133 1.10 15.21 16.36
CA ALA A 133 1.77 15.36 15.06
C ALA A 133 1.89 14.02 14.33
N ALA A 134 2.23 12.95 15.06
CA ALA A 134 2.30 11.62 14.48
C ALA A 134 0.92 10.98 14.21
N ALA A 135 -0.14 11.45 14.87
CA ALA A 135 -1.51 11.08 14.56
C ALA A 135 -2.02 11.81 13.32
N ASP A 136 -1.70 13.09 13.15
CA ASP A 136 -2.06 13.90 11.99
C ASP A 136 -1.28 13.46 10.73
N ALA A 137 -0.05 12.97 10.89
CA ALA A 137 0.73 12.38 9.82
C ALA A 137 0.18 11.02 9.31
N ARG A 138 -0.88 10.47 9.92
CA ARG A 138 -1.44 9.17 9.53
C ARG A 138 -2.20 9.26 8.21
N THR A 139 -1.56 8.79 7.14
CA THR A 139 -2.19 8.51 5.85
C THR A 139 -2.88 7.15 5.83
N GLY A 140 -3.88 7.00 6.69
CA GLY A 140 -4.77 5.86 6.66
C GLY A 140 -4.31 4.66 7.49
N HIS A 141 -5.31 4.07 8.14
CA HIS A 141 -5.36 2.68 8.59
C HIS A 141 -4.80 2.44 10.01
N GLY A 142 -5.72 2.20 10.94
CA GLY A 142 -5.44 1.91 12.33
C GLY A 142 -4.54 0.69 12.54
N SER A 143 -3.69 0.79 13.56
CA SER A 143 -2.77 -0.24 14.03
C SER A 143 -1.69 -0.67 13.01
N PRO A 144 -0.49 -1.13 13.45
CA PRO A 144 0.67 -1.44 12.60
C PRO A 144 0.50 -2.61 11.59
N ARG A 145 -0.73 -2.99 11.24
CA ARG A 145 -1.02 -3.91 10.14
C ARG A 145 -1.24 -3.20 8.81
N SER A 146 -1.34 -1.87 8.81
CA SER A 146 -2.12 -1.22 7.78
C SER A 146 -1.56 0.12 7.27
N GLY A 147 -0.44 0.59 7.81
CA GLY A 147 0.44 1.53 7.10
C GLY A 147 1.07 0.86 5.86
N PRO A 148 1.63 1.63 4.92
CA PRO A 148 2.37 1.07 3.79
C PRO A 148 3.41 0.13 4.40
N ARG A 149 3.31 -1.18 4.13
CA ARG A 149 4.42 -2.07 4.38
C ARG A 149 5.60 -1.39 3.69
N LYS A 150 6.72 -1.15 4.38
CA LYS A 150 7.99 -0.96 3.66
C LYS A 150 7.96 -2.06 2.61
N SER A 151 8.00 -1.67 1.33
CA SER A 151 8.19 -2.63 0.26
C SER A 151 9.46 -3.36 0.65
N ARG A 152 9.31 -4.54 1.23
CA ARG A 152 10.30 -5.58 1.07
C ARG A 152 10.56 -5.54 -0.42
N GLU A 153 11.81 -5.26 -0.79
CA GLU A 153 12.26 -5.19 -2.18
C GLU A 153 11.38 -6.12 -3.00
N PRO A 154 10.70 -5.63 -4.06
CA PRO A 154 9.87 -6.50 -4.86
C PRO A 154 10.74 -7.69 -5.20
N LYS A 155 10.38 -8.87 -4.65
CA LYS A 155 11.03 -10.11 -5.06
C LYS A 155 10.88 -10.07 -6.57
N ALA A 156 12.01 -9.97 -7.28
CA ALA A 156 12.06 -9.76 -8.71
C ALA A 156 10.91 -10.54 -9.34
N GLY A 157 10.03 -9.80 -10.03
CA GLY A 157 8.77 -10.33 -10.54
C GLY A 157 9.01 -11.73 -11.06
N THR A 158 8.30 -12.69 -10.49
CA THR A 158 8.36 -14.08 -10.95
C THR A 158 7.68 -14.11 -12.31
N THR A 159 8.36 -13.61 -13.34
CA THR A 159 8.27 -14.15 -14.69
C THR A 159 8.36 -15.65 -14.49
N ALA A 160 7.30 -16.35 -14.91
CA ALA A 160 6.86 -17.66 -14.44
C ALA A 160 8.00 -18.51 -13.85
N PRO A 161 7.84 -19.16 -12.68
CA PRO A 161 8.94 -19.84 -11.96
C PRO A 161 9.68 -20.93 -12.75
N TYR A 162 9.28 -21.21 -14.00
CA TYR A 162 9.86 -22.16 -14.94
C TYR A 162 10.03 -21.60 -16.37
N ALA A 163 10.04 -20.27 -16.56
CA ALA A 163 10.08 -19.60 -17.88
C ALA A 163 11.36 -19.88 -18.71
N GLY A 164 12.35 -20.56 -18.12
CA GLY A 164 13.54 -21.06 -18.80
C GLY A 164 13.94 -22.47 -18.35
N ASP A 165 13.04 -23.22 -17.70
CA ASP A 165 13.34 -24.59 -17.26
C ASP A 165 13.24 -25.53 -18.47
N GLU A 166 14.36 -26.13 -18.85
CA GLU A 166 14.47 -27.08 -19.95
C GLU A 166 13.47 -28.24 -19.81
N ARG A 167 13.16 -28.65 -18.57
CA ARG A 167 12.19 -29.72 -18.29
C ARG A 167 10.77 -29.30 -18.64
N VAL A 168 10.39 -28.05 -18.32
CA VAL A 168 9.06 -27.51 -18.65
C VAL A 168 8.92 -27.25 -20.15
N ASN A 169 10.01 -26.89 -20.83
CA ASN A 169 10.03 -26.77 -22.30
C ASN A 169 9.95 -28.14 -23.00
N ALA A 170 10.65 -29.17 -22.50
CA ALA A 170 10.53 -30.54 -23.01
C ALA A 170 9.11 -31.09 -22.83
N LEU A 171 8.48 -30.85 -21.68
CA LEU A 171 7.08 -31.21 -21.43
C LEU A 171 6.12 -30.47 -22.35
N ARG A 172 6.36 -29.18 -22.63
CA ARG A 172 5.58 -28.41 -23.61
C ARG A 172 5.65 -29.03 -25.01
N LEU A 173 6.83 -29.46 -25.46
CA LEU A 173 6.99 -30.12 -26.76
C LEU A 173 6.27 -31.47 -26.82
N ARG A 174 6.30 -32.26 -25.74
CA ARG A 174 5.56 -33.54 -25.64
C ARG A 174 4.04 -33.35 -25.69
N ILE A 175 3.53 -32.37 -24.96
CA ILE A 175 2.10 -32.00 -24.99
C ILE A 175 1.70 -31.56 -26.40
N ALA A 176 2.52 -30.74 -27.08
CA ALA A 176 2.27 -30.31 -28.46
C ALA A 176 2.33 -31.47 -29.48
N ALA A 177 3.11 -32.51 -29.20
CA ALA A 177 3.17 -33.73 -30.01
C ALA A 177 2.00 -34.70 -29.80
N GLY A 178 1.06 -34.38 -28.89
CA GLY A 178 -0.17 -35.15 -28.67
C GLY A 178 -0.05 -36.29 -27.65
N ASP A 179 1.06 -36.40 -26.92
CA ASP A 179 1.26 -37.38 -25.85
C ASP A 179 1.51 -36.65 -24.51
N PRO A 180 0.45 -36.31 -23.74
CA PRO A 180 0.60 -35.64 -22.46
C PRO A 180 1.02 -36.64 -21.37
N PRO A 181 2.27 -36.58 -20.84
CA PRO A 181 2.72 -37.48 -19.79
C PRO A 181 1.96 -37.25 -18.48
N GLN A 182 1.79 -38.30 -17.66
CA GLN A 182 1.18 -38.16 -16.33
C GLN A 182 2.18 -37.63 -15.30
N ALA A 183 1.68 -36.87 -14.31
CA ALA A 183 2.52 -36.29 -13.25
C ALA A 183 3.29 -37.33 -12.43
N VAL A 184 2.76 -38.56 -12.32
CA VAL A 184 3.41 -39.67 -11.59
C VAL A 184 4.65 -40.20 -12.32
N ASP A 185 4.60 -40.26 -13.65
CA ASP A 185 5.71 -40.73 -14.48
C ASP A 185 6.85 -39.69 -14.51
N ILE A 186 6.49 -38.41 -14.63
CA ILE A 186 7.42 -37.27 -14.56
C ILE A 186 8.10 -37.20 -13.19
N ALA A 187 7.35 -37.47 -12.13
CA ALA A 187 7.87 -37.51 -10.76
C ALA A 187 8.90 -38.63 -10.58
N ALA A 188 8.62 -39.82 -11.12
CA ALA A 188 9.55 -40.96 -11.10
C ALA A 188 10.79 -40.71 -11.96
N GLU A 189 10.62 -40.17 -13.18
CA GLU A 189 11.69 -39.88 -14.13
C GLU A 189 12.69 -38.83 -13.60
N HIS A 190 12.19 -37.78 -12.95
CA HIS A 190 13.03 -36.68 -12.46
C HIS A 190 13.34 -36.74 -10.96
N GLY A 191 12.90 -37.79 -10.25
CA GLY A 191 13.11 -37.94 -8.81
C GLY A 191 12.49 -36.80 -7.98
N VAL A 192 11.36 -36.24 -8.42
CA VAL A 192 10.66 -35.13 -7.76
C VAL A 192 9.32 -35.58 -7.20
N SER A 193 8.74 -34.77 -6.30
CA SER A 193 7.38 -35.05 -5.82
C SER A 193 6.34 -34.93 -6.94
N THR A 194 5.28 -35.73 -6.89
CA THR A 194 4.13 -35.63 -7.81
C THR A 194 3.55 -34.21 -7.86
N ARG A 195 3.50 -33.51 -6.71
CA ARG A 195 3.05 -32.12 -6.61
C ARG A 195 3.96 -31.12 -7.34
N THR A 196 5.24 -31.45 -7.50
CA THR A 196 6.20 -30.66 -8.30
C THR A 196 5.99 -30.93 -9.80
N ALA A 197 5.80 -32.20 -10.19
CA ALA A 197 5.49 -32.57 -11.57
C ALA A 197 4.17 -31.98 -12.07
N GLU A 198 3.12 -31.94 -11.23
CA GLU A 198 1.85 -31.26 -11.54
C GLU A 198 2.04 -29.77 -11.84
N ARG A 199 2.96 -29.11 -11.13
CA ARG A 199 3.27 -27.70 -11.37
C ARG A 199 4.00 -27.48 -12.69
N TRP A 200 4.88 -28.39 -13.08
CA TRP A 200 5.57 -28.37 -14.37
C TRP A 200 4.59 -28.55 -15.54
N LEU A 201 3.68 -29.53 -15.44
CA LEU A 201 2.60 -29.73 -16.43
C LEU A 201 1.71 -28.49 -16.57
N ARG A 202 1.29 -27.89 -15.43
CA ARG A 202 0.49 -26.67 -15.46
C ARG A 202 1.24 -25.52 -16.12
N ALA A 203 2.52 -25.33 -15.81
CA ALA A 203 3.34 -24.30 -16.43
C ALA A 203 3.55 -24.51 -17.94
N ALA A 204 3.69 -25.78 -18.38
CA ALA A 204 3.80 -26.14 -19.79
C ALA A 204 2.51 -25.86 -20.57
N ALA A 205 1.34 -26.10 -19.97
CA ALA A 205 0.04 -25.84 -20.59
C ALA A 205 -0.38 -24.34 -20.61
N SER A 206 0.18 -23.51 -19.72
CA SER A 206 -0.25 -22.11 -19.51
C SER A 206 0.33 -21.07 -20.49
N GLY A 207 1.18 -21.47 -21.44
CA GLY A 207 1.82 -20.51 -22.36
C GLY A 207 1.82 -21.00 -23.81
N SER A 208 0.72 -21.61 -24.22
CA SER A 208 0.38 -21.76 -25.65
C SER A 208 -0.25 -20.48 -26.15
#